data_AF-A0A8X6SVT1-F1
#
_entry.id   AF-A0A8X6SVT1-F1
#
_cell.length_a   1.000
_cell.length_b   1.000
_cell.length_c   1.000
_cell.angle_alpha   90.00
_cell.angle_beta   90.00
_cell.angle_gamma   90.00
#
_symmetry.space_group_name_H-M   'P 1'
#
loop_
_entity.id
_entity.type
_entity.pdbx_description
1 polymer ?
#
loop_
_entity_poly.entity_id
_entity_poly.type
_entity_poly.pdbx_seq_one_letter_code
_entity_poly.pdbx_strand_id
1 'polypeptide(L)'
;MVSRGKIFQQDNARPHTARVVQDFLRHFHSSMAGRLPRLSPVEHVWDQLKWQMPSCHSVHDLELAVQDLWAHLPQHNIRCLINSMPNRVVACIAAGGGPMRY
;
A
#
# COMPACT_ATOMS: atom_id res chain seq x y z
N MET A 1 15.75 12.29 13.59
CA MET A 1 14.86 11.76 14.64
C MET A 1 14.10 10.56 14.08
N VAL A 2 14.39 9.35 14.55
CA VAL A 2 13.63 8.13 14.19
C VAL A 2 12.60 7.90 15.29
N SER A 3 11.31 7.97 14.98
CA SER A 3 10.25 7.71 15.97
C SER A 3 10.17 6.20 16.23
N ARG A 4 10.39 5.78 17.48
CA ARG A 4 10.15 4.40 17.92
C ARG A 4 8.67 4.04 17.69
N GLY A 5 8.39 2.89 17.06
CA GLY A 5 7.02 2.36 16.89
C GLY A 5 6.37 2.45 15.49
N LYS A 6 7.11 2.76 14.43
CA LYS A 6 6.56 2.80 13.04
C LYS A 6 6.75 1.48 12.32
N ILE A 7 5.68 0.81 11.91
CA ILE A 7 5.72 -0.44 11.11
C ILE A 7 5.78 -0.10 9.61
N PHE A 8 6.77 -0.66 8.92
CA PHE A 8 6.87 -0.68 7.47
C PHE A 8 6.22 -1.97 6.93
N GLN A 9 5.17 -1.81 6.14
CA GLN A 9 4.50 -2.93 5.48
C GLN A 9 4.93 -2.98 4.01
N GLN A 10 5.32 -4.16 3.53
CA GLN A 10 5.61 -4.41 2.11
C GLN A 10 5.13 -5.79 1.70
N ASP A 11 5.05 -6.04 0.39
CA ASP A 11 4.78 -7.36 -0.15
C ASP A 11 6.02 -8.28 -0.03
N ASN A 12 5.85 -9.55 -0.41
CA ASN A 12 6.91 -10.55 -0.36
C ASN A 12 7.56 -10.79 -1.74
N ALA A 13 7.62 -9.78 -2.61
CA ALA A 13 8.28 -9.89 -3.91
C ALA A 13 9.76 -10.26 -3.75
N ARG A 14 10.34 -10.94 -4.75
CA ARG A 14 11.74 -11.41 -4.69
C ARG A 14 12.75 -10.29 -4.40
N PRO A 15 12.64 -9.08 -4.99
CA PRO A 15 13.54 -7.98 -4.64
C PRO A 15 13.43 -7.56 -3.18
N HIS A 16 12.21 -7.55 -2.61
CA HIS A 16 11.94 -7.13 -1.23
C HIS A 16 12.38 -8.15 -0.17
N THR A 17 12.54 -9.42 -0.57
CA THR A 17 13.04 -10.51 0.27
C THR A 17 14.53 -10.79 0.10
N ALA A 18 15.19 -10.09 -0.83
CA ALA A 18 16.63 -10.22 -1.03
C ALA A 18 17.40 -9.88 0.26
N ARG A 19 18.50 -10.60 0.50
CA ARG A 19 19.32 -10.46 1.71
C ARG A 19 19.76 -9.01 1.96
N VAL A 20 20.20 -8.31 0.92
CA VAL A 20 20.61 -6.90 0.99
C VAL A 20 19.49 -5.98 1.49
N VAL A 21 18.25 -6.22 1.06
CA VAL A 21 17.08 -5.44 1.47
C VAL A 21 16.68 -5.79 2.90
N GLN A 22 16.72 -7.07 3.27
CA GLN A 22 16.43 -7.52 4.63
C GLN A 22 17.46 -6.98 5.63
N ASP A 23 18.74 -7.00 5.30
CA ASP A 23 19.81 -6.47 6.14
C ASP A 23 19.66 -4.95 6.35
N PHE A 24 19.26 -4.20 5.30
CA PHE A 24 18.91 -2.79 5.43
C PHE A 24 17.72 -2.58 6.37
N LEU A 25 16.62 -3.31 6.17
CA LEU A 25 15.38 -3.14 6.95
C LEU A 25 15.50 -3.52 8.43
N ARG A 26 16.43 -4.42 8.80
CA ARG A 26 16.71 -4.75 10.21
C ARG A 26 17.12 -3.52 11.02
N HIS A 27 17.80 -2.55 10.41
CA HIS A 27 18.17 -1.29 11.07
C HIS A 27 16.96 -0.42 11.44
N PHE A 28 15.80 -0.65 10.79
CA PHE A 28 14.57 0.10 10.99
C PHE A 28 13.51 -0.67 11.83
N HIS A 29 13.86 -1.84 12.37
CA HIS A 29 13.16 -2.62 13.42
C HIS A 29 11.67 -2.96 13.21
N SER A 30 11.12 -2.83 11.99
CA SER A 30 9.66 -2.77 11.88
C SER A 30 9.09 -3.25 10.55
N SER A 31 9.67 -4.24 9.87
CA SER A 31 9.09 -4.74 8.61
C SER A 31 8.07 -5.86 8.84
N MET A 32 6.84 -5.72 8.35
CA MET A 32 5.84 -6.79 8.25
C MET A 32 5.65 -7.19 6.77
N ALA A 33 5.94 -8.44 6.44
CA ALA A 33 5.73 -8.99 5.09
C ALA A 33 4.30 -9.52 4.97
N GLY A 34 3.44 -8.81 4.26
CA GLY A 34 2.09 -9.27 3.93
C GLY A 34 2.13 -10.19 2.72
N ARG A 35 1.69 -11.45 2.85
CA ARG A 35 1.55 -12.37 1.69
C ARG A 35 0.30 -12.08 0.84
N LEU A 36 -0.51 -11.10 1.24
CA LEU A 36 -1.81 -10.82 0.66
C LEU A 36 -1.85 -9.39 0.09
N PRO A 37 -1.73 -9.24 -1.25
CA PRO A 37 -1.82 -7.93 -1.93
C PRO A 37 -3.10 -7.18 -1.55
N ARG A 38 -4.22 -7.91 -1.38
CA ARG A 38 -5.54 -7.35 -1.02
C ARG A 38 -5.62 -6.74 0.38
N LEU A 39 -4.61 -6.95 1.21
CA LEU A 39 -4.49 -6.34 2.54
C LEU A 39 -3.41 -5.25 2.57
N SER A 40 -2.88 -4.83 1.42
CA SER A 40 -1.94 -3.72 1.37
C SER A 40 -2.71 -2.40 1.23
N PRO A 41 -2.58 -1.44 2.16
CA PRO A 41 -3.15 -0.10 1.99
C PRO A 41 -2.68 0.59 0.70
N VAL A 42 -1.42 0.37 0.29
CA VAL A 42 -0.87 1.03 -0.90
C VAL A 42 -1.58 0.60 -2.19
N GLU A 43 -1.96 -0.67 -2.31
CA GLU A 43 -2.70 -1.17 -3.48
C GLU A 43 -4.08 -0.50 -3.58
N HIS A 44 -4.75 -0.29 -2.45
CA HIS A 44 -6.04 0.38 -2.46
C HIS A 44 -5.92 1.88 -2.80
N VAL A 45 -4.84 2.54 -2.37
CA VAL A 45 -4.55 3.91 -2.81
C VAL A 45 -4.30 3.95 -4.31
N TRP A 46 -3.54 3.01 -4.86
CA TRP A 46 -3.31 2.92 -6.31
C TRP A 46 -4.61 2.69 -7.08
N ASP A 47 -5.50 1.83 -6.58
CA ASP A 47 -6.80 1.62 -7.20
C ASP A 47 -7.61 2.92 -7.22
N GLN A 48 -7.69 3.65 -6.11
CA GLN A 48 -8.37 4.96 -6.06
C GLN A 48 -7.81 5.96 -7.07
N LEU A 49 -6.48 6.03 -7.21
CA LEU A 49 -5.83 6.92 -8.18
C LEU A 49 -6.14 6.51 -9.62
N LYS A 50 -6.14 5.20 -9.93
CA LYS A 50 -6.53 4.69 -11.26
C LYS A 50 -7.96 5.04 -11.63
N TRP A 51 -8.89 5.04 -10.67
CA TRP A 51 -10.28 5.45 -10.92
C TRP A 51 -10.41 6.93 -11.25
N GLN A 52 -9.48 7.76 -10.78
CA GLN A 52 -9.47 9.21 -11.01
C GLN A 52 -8.52 9.61 -12.16
N MET A 53 -7.76 8.67 -12.71
CA MET A 53 -6.80 8.94 -13.77
C MET A 53 -7.49 9.42 -15.04
N PRO A 54 -7.10 10.57 -15.59
CA PRO A 54 -7.57 11.00 -16.91
C PRO A 54 -6.97 10.12 -18.01
N SER A 55 -7.57 10.17 -19.19
CA SER A 55 -6.97 9.59 -20.39
C SER A 55 -5.62 10.25 -20.66
N CYS A 56 -4.54 9.48 -20.54
CA CYS A 56 -3.17 9.93 -20.82
C CYS A 56 -2.70 9.31 -22.13
N HIS A 57 -2.10 10.11 -23.01
CA HIS A 57 -1.63 9.67 -24.34
C HIS A 57 -0.11 9.63 -24.46
N SER A 58 0.60 10.04 -23.41
CA SER A 58 2.05 9.94 -23.29
C SER A 58 2.46 9.55 -21.87
N VAL A 59 3.69 9.08 -21.72
CA VAL A 59 4.29 8.81 -20.40
C VAL A 59 4.40 10.11 -19.59
N HIS A 60 4.65 11.23 -20.25
CA HIS A 60 4.76 12.54 -19.60
C HIS A 60 3.41 12.98 -19.00
N ASP A 61 2.32 12.85 -19.76
CA ASP A 61 0.99 13.19 -19.26
C ASP A 61 0.59 12.29 -18.08
N LEU A 62 0.94 11.01 -18.16
CA LEU A 62 0.71 10.05 -17.07
C LEU A 62 1.49 10.43 -15.81
N GLU A 63 2.76 10.82 -15.95
CA GLU A 63 3.59 11.23 -14.82
C GLU A 63 3.01 12.47 -14.13
N LEU A 64 2.63 13.50 -14.89
CA LEU A 64 2.00 14.70 -14.36
C LEU A 64 0.67 14.40 -13.66
N ALA A 65 -0.19 13.58 -14.29
CA ALA A 65 -1.48 13.21 -13.73
C ALA A 65 -1.33 12.44 -12.42
N VAL A 66 -0.40 11.49 -12.33
CA VAL A 66 -0.15 10.72 -11.09
C VAL A 66 0.39 11.63 -9.99
N GLN A 67 1.34 12.53 -10.30
CA GLN A 67 1.88 13.47 -9.32
C GLN A 67 0.79 14.41 -8.78
N ASP A 68 -0.07 14.93 -9.65
CA ASP A 68 -1.17 15.82 -9.28
C ASP A 68 -2.20 15.10 -8.39
N LEU A 69 -2.69 13.92 -8.82
CA LEU A 69 -3.63 13.13 -8.04
C LEU A 69 -3.05 12.71 -6.69
N TRP A 70 -1.75 12.37 -6.65
CA TRP A 70 -1.07 12.03 -5.40
C TRP A 70 -0.99 13.22 -4.45
N ALA A 71 -0.64 14.41 -4.95
CA ALA A 71 -0.55 15.64 -4.16
C ALA A 71 -1.91 16.05 -3.56
N HIS A 72 -3.00 15.80 -4.30
CA HIS A 72 -4.36 16.12 -3.88
C HIS A 72 -5.07 15.00 -3.12
N LEU A 73 -4.44 13.83 -2.94
CA LEU A 73 -5.03 12.72 -2.22
C LEU A 73 -5.33 13.11 -0.76
N PRO A 74 -6.61 13.11 -0.33
CA PRO A 74 -6.95 13.57 1.00
C PRO A 74 -6.34 12.67 2.08
N GLN A 75 -5.62 13.26 3.03
CA GLN A 75 -5.02 12.51 4.14
C GLN A 75 -6.05 11.74 4.98
N HIS A 76 -7.30 12.20 5.01
CA HIS A 76 -8.38 11.47 5.67
C HIS A 76 -8.67 10.11 5.00
N ASN A 77 -8.56 10.00 3.67
CA ASN A 77 -8.73 8.73 2.96
C ASN A 77 -7.66 7.72 3.39
N ILE A 78 -6.40 8.16 3.42
CA ILE A 78 -5.26 7.32 3.85
C ILE A 78 -5.47 6.86 5.30
N ARG A 79 -5.88 7.77 6.20
CA ARG A 79 -6.16 7.44 7.61
C ARG A 79 -7.31 6.46 7.75
N CYS A 80 -8.43 6.68 7.08
CA CYS A 80 -9.57 5.76 7.09
C CYS A 80 -9.17 4.37 6.59
N LEU A 81 -8.35 4.31 5.53
CA LEU A 81 -7.85 3.06 4.98
C LEU A 81 -6.97 2.30 5.98
N ILE A 82 -6.02 2.97 6.61
CA ILE A 82 -5.17 2.38 7.66
C ILE A 82 -6.03 1.91 8.84
N ASN A 83 -6.98 2.72 9.29
CA ASN A 83 -7.88 2.38 10.40
C ASN A 83 -8.81 1.21 10.06
N SER A 84 -9.13 0.99 8.78
CA SER A 84 -9.97 -0.13 8.33
C SER A 84 -9.25 -1.48 8.34
N MET A 85 -7.92 -1.49 8.46
CA MET A 85 -7.09 -2.70 8.32
C MET A 85 -7.51 -3.89 9.20
N PRO A 86 -7.84 -3.71 10.49
CA PRO A 86 -8.32 -4.82 11.32
C PRO A 86 -9.58 -5.49 10.75
N ASN A 87 -10.54 -4.69 10.28
CA ASN A 87 -11.78 -5.21 9.69
C ASN A 87 -11.52 -5.95 8.38
N ARG A 88 -10.59 -5.46 7.56
CA ARG A 88 -10.16 -6.10 6.31
C ARG A 88 -9.50 -7.46 6.55
N VAL A 89 -8.69 -7.55 7.60
CA VAL A 89 -8.06 -8.82 8.02
C VAL A 89 -9.14 -9.82 8.44
N VAL A 90 -10.09 -9.40 9.29
CA VAL A 90 -11.22 -10.26 9.72
C VAL A 90 -12.03 -10.74 8.52
N ALA A 91 -12.38 -9.85 7.59
CA ALA A 91 -13.10 -10.21 6.38
C ALA A 91 -12.31 -11.19 5.50
N CYS A 92 -10.98 -11.04 5.41
CA CYS A 92 -10.13 -11.93 4.62
C CYS A 92 -10.05 -13.34 5.23
N ILE A 93 -9.98 -13.42 6.56
CA ILE A 93 -10.03 -14.68 7.31
C ILE A 93 -11.39 -15.35 7.09
N ALA A 94 -12.48 -14.60 7.25
CA ALA A 94 -13.84 -15.11 7.06
C ALA A 94 -14.11 -15.59 5.63
N ALA A 95 -13.53 -14.92 4.63
CA ALA A 95 -13.62 -15.33 3.22
C ALA A 95 -12.74 -16.54 2.87
N GLY A 96 -11.93 -17.06 3.80
CA GLY A 96 -10.99 -18.15 3.51
C GLY A 96 -9.96 -17.81 2.42
N GLY A 97 -9.64 -16.52 2.25
CA GLY A 97 -8.83 -16.02 1.14
C GLY A 97 -9.58 -15.75 -0.17
N GLY A 98 -10.90 -15.95 -0.21
CA GLY A 98 -11.76 -15.65 -1.36
C GLY A 98 -12.02 -14.16 -1.61
N PRO A 99 -12.79 -13.81 -2.67
CA PRO A 99 -13.12 -12.43 -2.99
C PRO A 99 -13.86 -11.76 -1.84
N MET A 100 -13.33 -10.63 -1.38
CA MET A 100 -13.98 -9.74 -0.42
C MET A 100 -14.65 -8.64 -1.22
N ARG A 101 -15.95 -8.40 -1.01
CA ARG A 101 -16.63 -7.22 -1.55
C ARG A 101 -16.33 -6.06 -0.60
N TYR A 102 -15.86 -4.95 -1.17
CA TYR A 102 -15.70 -3.67 -0.47
C TYR A 102 -16.92 -2.82 -0.74
#